data_AF-A0A1Y3MLY9-F1
#
_entry.id   AF-A0A1Y3MLY9-F1
#
_cell.length_a   1.000
_cell.length_b   1.000
_cell.length_c   1.000
_cell.angle_alpha   90.00
_cell.angle_beta   90.00
_cell.angle_gamma   90.00
#
_symmetry.space_group_name_H-M   'P 1'
#
loop_
_entity.id
_entity.type
_entity.pdbx_description
1 polymer ?
#
loop_
_entity_poly.entity_id
_entity_poly.type
_entity_poly.pdbx_seq_one_letter_code
_entity_poly.pdbx_strand_id
1 'polypeptide(L)'
;MYQKKNKDSNDEGEVISITYEDIDQIPSRVFKVKCLTALNLRLSSIPQDITQLKKLQNLTVNYNMLTQLANLSKLSNLHSLSLAGNQLTDKEIDSCGLSNLHLQALNLAKNQLTCIPKSIFSIKT
;
A
#
# COMPACT_ATOMS: atom_id res chain seq x y z
N MET A 1 18.24 1.71 -13.15
CA MET A 1 18.94 2.43 -12.06
C MET A 1 17.90 3.12 -11.19
N TYR A 2 17.82 2.80 -9.90
CA TYR A 2 16.82 3.36 -8.99
C TYR A 2 17.17 4.80 -8.63
N GLN A 3 16.34 5.77 -9.02
CA GLN A 3 16.57 7.16 -8.65
C GLN A 3 16.03 7.43 -7.24
N LYS A 4 16.95 7.88 -6.39
CA LYS A 4 16.74 8.37 -5.04
C LYS A 4 16.35 9.85 -5.12
N LYS A 5 15.22 10.22 -4.50
CA LYS A 5 15.01 11.44 -3.71
C LYS A 5 13.51 11.64 -3.41
N ASN A 6 13.15 11.61 -2.12
CA ASN A 6 12.84 12.86 -1.43
C ASN A 6 13.38 12.74 0.00
N LYS A 7 14.28 13.66 0.31
CA LYS A 7 14.96 13.79 1.59
C LYS A 7 14.22 14.91 2.32
N ASP A 8 13.06 14.59 2.88
CA ASP A 8 12.48 15.45 3.91
C ASP A 8 12.95 14.94 5.28
N SER A 9 13.63 15.84 5.93
CA SER A 9 14.38 15.77 7.17
C SER A 9 13.50 15.46 8.38
N ASN A 10 13.65 14.26 8.95
CA ASN A 10 14.08 14.03 10.33
C ASN A 10 13.80 12.57 10.71
N ASP A 11 14.89 11.85 10.99
CA ASP A 11 15.01 10.58 11.70
C ASP A 11 14.16 9.36 11.30
N GLU A 12 14.86 8.23 11.20
CA GLU A 12 14.36 6.85 11.10
C GLU A 12 13.57 6.33 9.88
N GLY A 13 14.30 5.88 8.86
CA GLY A 13 13.82 4.82 7.94
C GLY A 13 13.95 5.20 6.49
N GLU A 14 14.55 4.31 5.70
CA GLU A 14 14.78 4.53 4.28
C GLU A 14 13.43 4.62 3.54
N VAL A 15 13.08 5.80 3.02
CA VAL A 15 11.89 6.03 2.18
C VAL A 15 12.28 5.70 0.74
N ILE A 16 11.65 4.70 0.14
CA ILE A 16 11.88 4.33 -1.26
C ILE A 16 10.65 4.69 -2.09
N SER A 17 10.85 5.54 -3.10
CA SER A 17 9.89 5.81 -4.16
C SER A 17 10.33 5.02 -5.40
N ILE A 18 9.54 4.03 -5.79
CA ILE A 18 9.79 3.28 -7.03
C ILE A 18 9.09 4.06 -8.13
N THR A 19 9.84 4.56 -9.10
CA THR A 19 9.31 5.11 -10.36
C THR A 19 10.07 4.39 -11.46
N TYR A 20 9.37 3.75 -12.42
CA TYR A 20 9.77 3.36 -13.79
C TYR A 20 9.00 2.13 -14.30
N GLU A 21 8.77 2.13 -15.61
CA GLU A 21 7.60 1.61 -16.35
C GLU A 21 7.50 0.09 -16.59
N ASP A 22 8.28 -0.77 -15.92
CA ASP A 22 8.25 -2.23 -16.19
C ASP A 22 8.76 -3.06 -14.99
N ILE A 23 8.27 -2.75 -13.79
CA ILE A 23 8.59 -3.54 -12.59
C ILE A 23 7.37 -4.39 -12.23
N ASP A 24 7.40 -5.66 -12.63
CA ASP A 24 6.37 -6.65 -12.27
C ASP A 24 6.44 -7.07 -10.79
N GLN A 25 7.53 -6.78 -10.07
CA GLN A 25 7.73 -7.18 -8.68
C GLN A 25 8.58 -6.20 -7.85
N ILE A 26 8.21 -5.99 -6.58
CA ILE A 26 8.98 -5.18 -5.63
C ILE A 26 10.30 -5.92 -5.28
N PRO A 27 11.48 -5.33 -5.54
CA PRO A 27 12.74 -6.03 -5.33
C PRO A 27 13.05 -6.27 -3.84
N SER A 28 13.72 -7.39 -3.54
CA SER A 28 14.01 -7.85 -2.18
C SER A 28 14.76 -6.85 -1.28
N ARG A 29 15.44 -5.87 -1.87
CA ARG A 29 16.20 -4.86 -1.12
C ARG A 29 15.30 -3.85 -0.38
N VAL A 30 13.99 -3.83 -0.67
CA VAL A 30 13.00 -2.96 -0.02
C VAL A 30 12.57 -3.51 1.36
N PHE A 31 12.99 -4.72 1.77
CA PHE A 31 12.58 -5.37 3.04
C PHE A 31 12.94 -4.64 4.35
N LYS A 32 13.64 -3.51 4.29
CA LYS A 32 13.96 -2.67 5.45
C LYS A 32 13.19 -1.33 5.50
N VAL A 33 12.35 -1.02 4.53
CA VAL A 33 11.68 0.28 4.49
C VAL A 33 10.56 0.38 5.52
N LYS A 34 10.41 1.57 6.09
CA LYS A 34 9.23 1.94 6.88
C LYS A 34 8.14 2.59 6.04
N CYS A 35 8.52 3.23 4.94
CA CYS A 35 7.58 3.94 4.07
C CYS A 35 7.80 3.52 2.62
N LEU A 36 6.72 3.11 1.95
CA LEU A 36 6.71 2.78 0.54
C LEU A 36 5.69 3.67 -0.17
N THR A 37 6.13 4.33 -1.24
CA THR A 37 5.29 5.18 -2.09
C THR A 37 5.44 4.78 -3.55
N ALA A 38 4.31 4.52 -4.21
CA ALA A 38 4.22 4.15 -5.62
C ALA A 38 3.07 4.93 -6.26
N LEU A 39 3.38 5.96 -7.05
CA LEU A 39 2.40 6.90 -7.59
C LEU A 39 2.49 6.95 -9.12
N ASN A 40 1.34 6.94 -9.79
CA ASN A 40 1.26 7.11 -11.26
C ASN A 40 2.09 6.10 -12.05
N LEU A 41 2.16 4.85 -11.58
CA LEU A 41 2.96 3.78 -12.19
C LEU A 41 2.13 2.79 -13.02
N ARG A 42 0.83 3.05 -13.18
CA ARG A 42 -0.12 2.16 -13.89
C ARG A 42 -0.15 0.72 -13.34
N LEU A 43 0.18 0.53 -12.06
CA LEU A 43 0.11 -0.79 -11.42
C LEU A 43 -1.31 -1.34 -11.47
N SER A 44 -1.47 -2.59 -11.89
CA SER A 44 -2.75 -3.30 -11.92
C SER A 44 -3.01 -4.13 -10.66
N SER A 45 -1.95 -4.49 -9.94
CA SER A 45 -2.03 -5.21 -8.67
C SER A 45 -0.90 -4.84 -7.71
N ILE A 46 -1.11 -5.14 -6.42
CA ILE A 46 -0.04 -5.15 -5.42
C ILE A 46 0.47 -6.59 -5.28
N PRO A 47 1.77 -6.88 -5.44
CA PRO A 47 2.29 -8.24 -5.37
C PRO A 47 2.24 -8.81 -3.95
N GLN A 48 2.08 -10.13 -3.84
CA GLN A 48 2.03 -10.84 -2.55
C GLN A 48 3.29 -10.65 -1.70
N ASP A 49 4.44 -10.41 -2.34
CA ASP A 49 5.72 -10.17 -1.67
C ASP A 49 5.76 -8.88 -0.87
N ILE A 50 4.80 -7.95 -1.05
CA ILE A 50 4.69 -6.78 -0.17
C ILE A 50 4.57 -7.19 1.30
N THR A 51 3.99 -8.35 1.58
CA THR A 51 3.81 -8.91 2.94
C THR A 51 5.12 -9.26 3.66
N GLN A 52 6.24 -9.28 2.94
CA GLN A 52 7.58 -9.47 3.50
C GLN A 52 8.13 -8.16 4.12
N LEU A 53 7.52 -7.00 3.85
CA LEU A 53 7.88 -5.71 4.42
C LEU A 53 7.41 -5.57 5.88
N LYS A 54 7.95 -6.38 6.79
CA LYS A 54 7.50 -6.44 8.20
C LYS A 54 7.65 -5.14 8.97
N LYS A 55 8.51 -4.22 8.52
CA LYS A 55 8.74 -2.91 9.14
C LYS A 55 7.93 -1.78 8.51
N LEU A 56 7.12 -2.07 7.49
CA LEU A 56 6.35 -1.07 6.78
C LEU A 56 5.28 -0.46 7.71
N GLN A 57 5.34 0.85 7.86
CA GLN A 57 4.43 1.68 8.65
C GLN A 57 3.48 2.48 7.76
N ASN A 58 3.94 2.89 6.57
CA ASN A 58 3.16 3.68 5.64
C ASN A 58 3.23 3.09 4.23
N LEU A 59 2.06 2.85 3.63
CA LEU A 59 1.92 2.38 2.26
C LEU A 59 1.03 3.34 1.47
N THR A 60 1.61 3.99 0.46
CA THR A 60 0.88 4.88 -0.45
C THR A 60 1.00 4.37 -1.89
N VAL A 61 -0.13 3.97 -2.48
CA VAL A 61 -0.20 3.46 -3.86
C VAL A 61 -1.27 4.21 -4.66
N ASN A 62 -1.31 5.54 -4.51
CA ASN A 62 -2.35 6.37 -5.10
C ASN A 62 -2.18 6.54 -6.62
N TYR A 63 -3.30 6.79 -7.31
CA TYR A 63 -3.33 7.12 -8.73
C TYR A 63 -2.66 6.04 -9.60
N ASN A 64 -3.06 4.78 -9.39
CA ASN A 64 -2.67 3.65 -10.23
C ASN A 64 -3.93 3.02 -10.86
N MET A 65 -3.79 1.80 -11.40
CA MET A 65 -4.88 1.05 -12.03
C MET A 65 -5.21 -0.21 -11.23
N LEU A 66 -5.03 -0.19 -9.90
CA LEU A 66 -5.19 -1.38 -9.08
C LEU A 66 -6.64 -1.87 -9.15
N THR A 67 -6.82 -3.09 -9.65
CA THR A 67 -8.09 -3.82 -9.60
C THR A 67 -8.05 -4.91 -8.55
N GLN A 68 -6.87 -5.26 -8.03
CA GLN A 68 -6.66 -6.32 -7.06
C GLN A 68 -5.64 -5.93 -5.98
N LEU A 69 -5.82 -6.48 -4.79
CA LEU A 69 -4.89 -6.36 -3.66
C LEU A 69 -4.39 -7.74 -3.22
N ALA A 70 -3.13 -7.81 -2.80
CA ALA A 70 -2.65 -8.94 -2.02
C ALA A 70 -3.26 -8.94 -0.62
N ASN A 71 -3.18 -10.08 0.08
CA ASN A 71 -3.55 -10.16 1.48
C ASN A 71 -2.56 -9.36 2.35
N LEU A 72 -2.98 -8.21 2.87
CA LEU A 72 -2.17 -7.28 3.65
C LEU A 72 -2.07 -7.65 5.13
N SER A 73 -2.82 -8.64 5.63
CA SER A 73 -2.87 -9.03 7.07
C SER A 73 -1.51 -9.26 7.73
N LYS A 74 -0.49 -9.57 6.94
CA LYS A 74 0.88 -9.82 7.38
C LYS A 74 1.71 -8.55 7.63
N LEU A 75 1.19 -7.37 7.32
CA LEU A 75 1.80 -6.06 7.53
C LEU A 75 1.43 -5.50 8.92
N SER A 76 1.75 -6.24 9.98
CA SER A 76 1.30 -5.93 11.36
C SER A 76 1.75 -4.58 11.90
N ASN A 77 2.78 -3.95 11.31
CA ASN A 77 3.27 -2.63 11.69
C ASN A 77 2.72 -1.50 10.81
N LEU A 78 1.78 -1.79 9.89
CA LEU A 78 1.20 -0.78 9.01
C LEU A 78 0.17 0.04 9.78
N HIS A 79 0.41 1.35 9.86
CA HIS A 79 -0.47 2.30 10.54
C HIS A 79 -1.20 3.23 9.55
N SER A 80 -0.66 3.39 8.35
CA SER A 80 -1.25 4.26 7.32
C SER A 80 -1.28 3.57 5.96
N LEU A 81 -2.47 3.51 5.36
CA LEU A 81 -2.70 2.96 4.03
C LEU A 81 -3.47 3.97 3.16
N SER A 82 -2.89 4.32 2.01
CA SER A 82 -3.55 5.15 1.01
C SER A 82 -3.55 4.44 -0.34
N LEU A 83 -4.74 4.18 -0.87
CA LEU A 83 -4.99 3.53 -2.17
C LEU A 83 -5.89 4.41 -3.05
N ALA A 84 -5.86 5.73 -2.85
CA ALA A 84 -6.76 6.65 -3.51
C ALA A 84 -6.52 6.72 -5.02
N GLY A 85 -7.57 6.86 -5.83
CA GLY A 85 -7.42 6.97 -7.28
C GLY A 85 -7.01 5.63 -7.92
N ASN A 86 -7.69 4.54 -7.55
CA ASN A 86 -7.50 3.21 -8.14
C ASN A 86 -8.84 2.66 -8.65
N GLN A 87 -8.88 1.38 -9.00
CA GLN A 87 -10.04 0.69 -9.56
C GLN A 87 -10.58 -0.40 -8.62
N LEU A 88 -10.37 -0.24 -7.32
CA LEU A 88 -10.73 -1.24 -6.31
C LEU A 88 -12.24 -1.24 -6.04
N THR A 89 -12.80 -2.42 -5.92
CA THR A 89 -14.19 -2.66 -5.52
C THR A 89 -14.29 -2.90 -4.02
N ASP A 90 -15.49 -2.82 -3.46
CA ASP A 90 -15.74 -3.14 -2.04
C ASP A 90 -15.33 -4.58 -1.69
N LYS A 91 -15.55 -5.54 -2.60
CA LYS A 91 -15.11 -6.93 -2.46
C LYS A 91 -13.58 -7.07 -2.31
N GLU A 92 -12.83 -6.27 -3.05
CA GLU A 92 -11.37 -6.33 -3.04
C GLU A 92 -10.79 -5.72 -1.76
N ILE A 93 -11.46 -4.71 -1.21
CA ILE A 93 -11.12 -4.20 0.11
C ILE A 93 -11.45 -5.24 1.20
N ASP A 94 -12.61 -5.90 1.11
CA ASP A 94 -13.02 -6.91 2.09
C ASP A 94 -12.14 -8.17 2.11
N SER A 95 -11.55 -8.54 0.97
CA SER A 95 -10.70 -9.73 0.85
C SER A 95 -9.23 -9.49 1.21
N CYS A 96 -8.77 -8.24 1.26
CA CYS A 96 -7.35 -7.94 1.47
C CYS A 96 -6.88 -7.98 2.94
N GLY A 97 -7.76 -8.36 3.87
CA GLY A 97 -7.39 -8.64 5.26
C GLY A 97 -7.14 -7.41 6.13
N LEU A 98 -7.74 -6.25 5.81
CA LEU A 98 -7.62 -5.01 6.60
C LEU A 98 -8.05 -5.16 8.05
N SER A 99 -8.98 -6.07 8.36
CA SER A 99 -9.45 -6.34 9.72
C SER A 99 -8.36 -6.88 10.65
N ASN A 100 -7.23 -7.35 10.10
CA ASN A 100 -6.08 -7.82 10.87
C ASN A 100 -5.04 -6.72 11.13
N LEU A 101 -5.27 -5.51 10.62
CA LEU A 101 -4.33 -4.39 10.73
C LEU A 101 -4.76 -3.39 11.80
N HIS A 102 -3.78 -2.67 12.32
CA HIS A 102 -3.93 -1.60 13.29
C HIS A 102 -3.77 -0.24 12.62
N LEU A 103 -4.71 0.12 11.74
CA LEU A 103 -4.62 1.33 10.93
C LEU A 103 -5.14 2.55 11.69
N GLN A 104 -4.32 3.59 11.72
CA GLN A 104 -4.67 4.93 12.21
C GLN A 104 -5.21 5.82 11.09
N ALA A 105 -4.82 5.55 9.84
CA ALA A 105 -5.26 6.31 8.68
C ALA A 105 -5.51 5.38 7.48
N LEU A 106 -6.68 5.52 6.86
CA LEU A 106 -7.06 4.80 5.66
C LEU A 106 -7.68 5.77 4.64
N ASN A 107 -7.14 5.78 3.42
CA ASN A 107 -7.69 6.56 2.31
C ASN A 107 -8.00 5.66 1.11
N LEU A 108 -9.28 5.53 0.80
CA LEU A 108 -9.80 4.75 -0.34
C LEU A 108 -10.53 5.64 -1.35
N ALA A 109 -10.40 6.96 -1.27
CA ALA A 109 -11.11 7.90 -2.13
C ALA A 109 -10.84 7.63 -3.63
N LYS A 110 -11.79 7.96 -4.50
CA LYS A 110 -11.65 7.79 -5.96
C LYS A 110 -11.32 6.33 -6.35
N ASN A 111 -12.03 5.37 -5.76
CA ASN A 111 -12.07 3.96 -6.18
C ASN A 111 -13.46 3.62 -6.73
N GLN A 112 -13.71 2.36 -7.08
CA GLN A 112 -15.00 1.85 -7.57
C GLN A 112 -15.84 1.28 -6.43
N LEU A 113 -15.76 1.88 -5.24
CA LEU A 113 -16.54 1.46 -4.08
C LEU A 113 -18.00 1.90 -4.25
N THR A 114 -18.91 0.93 -4.25
CA THR A 114 -20.37 1.20 -4.31
C THR A 114 -21.00 1.29 -2.93
N CYS A 115 -20.33 0.73 -1.92
CA CYS A 115 -20.72 0.76 -0.53
C CYS A 115 -19.47 0.83 0.36
N ILE A 116 -19.67 1.04 1.66
CA ILE A 116 -18.59 0.97 2.64
C ILE A 116 -18.23 -0.51 2.85
N PRO A 117 -16.98 -0.94 2.58
CA PRO A 117 -16.56 -2.33 2.75
C PRO A 117 -16.73 -2.80 4.20
N LYS A 118 -17.15 -4.04 4.42
CA LYS A 118 -17.41 -4.60 5.76
C LYS A 118 -16.16 -4.61 6.64
N SER A 119 -15.01 -4.85 6.02
CA SER A 119 -13.69 -4.85 6.66
C SER A 119 -13.39 -3.55 7.41
N ILE A 120 -13.91 -2.41 6.94
CA ILE A 120 -13.73 -1.10 7.60
C ILE A 120 -14.26 -1.10 9.03
N PHE A 121 -15.41 -1.74 9.27
CA PHE A 121 -16.02 -1.82 10.60
C PHE A 121 -15.26 -2.75 11.55
N SER A 122 -14.34 -3.55 11.03
CA SER A 122 -13.55 -4.53 11.78
C SER A 122 -12.08 -4.14 11.92
N ILE A 123 -11.70 -2.95 11.44
CA ILE A 123 -10.34 -2.43 11.62
C ILE A 123 -10.10 -2.19 13.11
N LYS A 124 -8.98 -2.67 13.62
CA LYS A 124 -8.57 -2.43 15.00
C LYS A 124 -7.92 -1.04 15.05
N THR A 125 -8.48 -0.14 15.85
CA THR A 125 -7.91 1.18 16.13
C THR A 125 -7.10 1.17 17.42
#